data_AF-A0A0Q1CN47-F1
#
_entry.id   AF-A0A0Q1CN47-F1
#
_cell.length_a   1.000
_cell.length_b   1.000
_cell.length_c   1.000
_cell.angle_alpha   90.00
_cell.angle_beta   90.00
_cell.angle_gamma   90.00
#
_symmetry.space_group_name_H-M   'P 1'
#
loop_
_entity.id
_entity.type
_entity.pdbx_description
1 polymer ?
#
loop_
_entity_poly.entity_id
_entity_poly.type
_entity_poly.pdbx_seq_one_letter_code
_entity_poly.pdbx_strand_id
1 'polypeptide(L)'
;MTKTDKQRIRLKIAKILDTHCRQCKYFSMPNFRMSPCRQCPYGKRMQELSRPLWGEDREADLRGKTGRWTEDEDFYLLNHYGIQPIETLSARTGRSIQAIRKRLEALKGGEPA
;
A
#
# COMPACT_ATOMS: atom_id res chain seq x y z
N MET A 1 -12.05 -2.85 15.42
CA MET A 1 -12.58 -4.17 14.98
C MET A 1 -11.70 -5.29 15.52
N THR A 2 -12.27 -6.30 16.19
CA THR A 2 -11.49 -7.39 16.81
C THR A 2 -11.01 -8.43 15.78
N LYS A 3 -10.03 -9.28 16.15
CA LYS A 3 -9.53 -10.37 15.29
C LYS A 3 -10.66 -11.30 14.84
N THR A 4 -11.56 -11.63 15.76
CA THR A 4 -12.74 -12.48 15.53
C THR A 4 -13.72 -11.83 14.53
N ASP A 5 -13.91 -10.52 14.61
CA ASP A 5 -14.77 -9.79 13.67
C ASP A 5 -14.18 -9.79 12.26
N LYS A 6 -12.86 -9.55 12.13
CA LYS A 6 -12.17 -9.63 10.82
C LYS A 6 -12.32 -11.03 10.21
N GLN A 7 -12.15 -12.08 11.03
CA GLN A 7 -12.31 -13.47 10.60
C GLN A 7 -13.74 -13.76 10.15
N ARG A 8 -14.75 -13.30 10.90
CA ARG A 8 -16.17 -13.45 10.53
C ARG A 8 -16.49 -12.78 9.20
N ILE A 9 -15.96 -11.59 8.94
CA ILE A 9 -16.15 -10.88 7.67
C ILE A 9 -15.50 -11.66 6.52
N ARG A 10 -14.25 -12.14 6.69
CA ARG A 10 -13.55 -12.94 5.69
C ARG A 10 -14.31 -14.22 5.34
N LEU A 11 -14.87 -14.92 6.32
CA LEU A 11 -15.70 -16.10 6.10
C LEU A 11 -16.98 -15.79 5.31
N LYS A 12 -17.64 -14.66 5.58
CA LYS A 12 -18.81 -14.22 4.81
C LYS A 12 -18.46 -13.93 3.35
N ILE A 13 -17.30 -13.30 3.11
CA ILE A 13 -16.81 -13.02 1.75
C ILE A 13 -16.47 -14.33 1.03
N ALA A 14 -15.75 -15.25 1.68
CA ALA A 14 -15.42 -16.56 1.12
C ALA A 14 -16.67 -17.34 0.70
N LYS A 15 -17.71 -17.37 1.55
CA LYS A 15 -18.98 -18.01 1.21
C LYS A 15 -19.62 -17.44 -0.06
N ILE A 16 -19.57 -16.12 -0.25
CA ILE A 16 -20.11 -15.49 -1.47
C ILE A 16 -19.28 -15.87 -2.69
N LEU A 17 -17.95 -15.92 -2.55
CA LEU A 17 -17.06 -16.36 -3.63
C LEU A 17 -17.36 -17.80 -4.04
N ASP A 18 -17.41 -18.71 -3.07
CA ASP A 18 -17.61 -20.15 -3.29
C ASP A 18 -19.00 -20.47 -3.86
N THR A 19 -20.05 -19.77 -3.39
CA THR A 19 -21.44 -20.08 -3.75
C THR A 19 -21.88 -19.37 -5.04
N HIS A 20 -21.42 -18.14 -5.27
CA HIS A 20 -21.97 -17.29 -6.33
C HIS A 20 -20.94 -16.86 -7.37
N CYS A 21 -19.67 -16.71 -6.99
CA CYS A 21 -18.63 -16.23 -7.92
C CYS A 21 -17.91 -17.38 -8.62
N ARG A 22 -17.84 -18.57 -8.03
CA ARG A 22 -17.16 -19.75 -8.60
C ARG A 22 -17.59 -20.12 -10.02
N GLN A 23 -18.82 -19.80 -10.39
CA GLN A 23 -19.41 -20.06 -11.72
C GLN A 23 -19.66 -18.77 -12.52
N CYS A 24 -19.20 -17.61 -12.03
CA CYS A 24 -19.41 -16.35 -12.69
C CYS A 24 -18.52 -16.24 -13.93
N LYS A 25 -19.08 -15.81 -15.07
CA LYS A 25 -18.33 -15.60 -16.33
C LYS A 25 -17.15 -14.62 -16.24
N TYR A 26 -17.13 -13.80 -15.18
CA TYR A 26 -16.04 -12.86 -14.88
C TYR A 26 -15.04 -13.40 -13.84
N PHE A 27 -15.30 -14.57 -13.26
CA PHE A 27 -14.43 -15.23 -12.30
C PHE A 27 -13.41 -16.07 -13.05
N SER A 28 -12.40 -15.41 -13.61
CA SER A 28 -11.19 -16.04 -14.11
C SER A 28 -10.05 -15.65 -13.18
N MET A 29 -9.39 -16.64 -12.59
CA MET A 29 -8.11 -16.43 -11.90
C MET A 29 -7.00 -16.38 -12.96
N PRO A 30 -6.56 -15.19 -13.36
CA PRO A 30 -5.13 -14.99 -13.54
C PRO A 30 -4.68 -13.67 -12.91
N ASN A 31 -3.74 -13.80 -11.98
CA ASN A 31 -2.84 -12.73 -11.52
C ASN A 31 -3.46 -11.62 -10.66
N PHE A 32 -3.72 -11.97 -9.39
CA PHE A 32 -3.54 -11.17 -8.15
C PHE A 32 -3.97 -9.68 -8.07
N ARG A 33 -4.63 -9.10 -9.07
CA ARG A 33 -5.33 -7.82 -8.99
C ARG A 33 -6.80 -8.04 -9.29
N MET A 34 -7.48 -8.63 -8.30
CA MET A 34 -8.93 -8.75 -8.34
C MET A 34 -9.56 -7.36 -8.28
N SER A 35 -10.00 -6.83 -9.42
CA SER A 35 -10.96 -5.74 -9.41
C SER A 35 -12.27 -6.30 -8.83
N PRO A 36 -12.83 -5.72 -7.76
CA PRO A 36 -14.11 -6.17 -7.23
C PRO A 36 -15.17 -6.02 -8.33
N CYS A 37 -15.97 -7.07 -8.55
CA CYS A 37 -17.04 -7.04 -9.53
C CYS A 37 -18.06 -5.96 -9.13
N ARG A 38 -18.17 -4.87 -9.91
CA ARG A 38 -19.04 -3.72 -9.61
C ARG A 38 -20.46 -3.86 -10.16
N GLN A 39 -20.66 -4.78 -11.09
CA GLN A 39 -21.91 -4.90 -11.85
C GLN A 39 -22.85 -5.97 -11.28
N CYS A 40 -22.34 -6.94 -10.52
CA CYS A 40 -23.13 -8.05 -9.97
C CYS A 40 -23.63 -7.73 -8.53
N PRO A 41 -24.87 -8.08 -8.14
CA PRO A 41 -25.39 -7.88 -6.79
C PRO A 41 -24.54 -8.57 -5.71
N TYR A 42 -23.99 -9.77 -5.99
CA TYR A 42 -23.07 -10.46 -5.08
C TYR A 42 -21.73 -9.73 -4.95
N GLY A 43 -21.26 -9.11 -6.05
CA GLY A 43 -20.08 -8.27 -6.06
C GLY A 43 -20.24 -7.01 -5.20
N LYS A 44 -21.39 -6.33 -5.29
CA LYS A 44 -21.71 -5.18 -4.41
C LYS A 44 -21.73 -5.58 -2.94
N ARG A 45 -22.37 -6.71 -2.62
CA ARG A 45 -22.43 -7.24 -1.25
C ARG A 45 -21.05 -7.60 -0.68
N MET A 46 -20.15 -8.17 -1.50
CA MET A 46 -18.77 -8.42 -1.08
C MET A 46 -18.02 -7.12 -0.80
N GLN A 47 -18.20 -6.09 -1.65
CA GLN A 47 -17.58 -4.78 -1.44
C GLN A 47 -18.04 -4.16 -0.11
N GLU A 48 -19.34 -4.20 0.17
CA GLU A 48 -19.92 -3.72 1.45
C GLU A 48 -19.37 -4.47 2.65
N LEU A 49 -19.33 -5.82 2.59
CA LEU A 49 -18.73 -6.63 3.65
C LEU A 49 -17.24 -6.32 3.84
N SER A 50 -16.54 -5.99 2.76
CA SER A 50 -15.12 -5.68 2.82
C SER A 50 -14.85 -4.28 3.41
N ARG A 51 -15.76 -3.29 3.27
CA ARG A 51 -15.57 -1.90 3.74
C ARG A 51 -14.96 -1.77 5.14
N PRO A 52 -15.42 -2.48 6.18
CA PRO A 52 -14.84 -2.40 7.51
C PRO A 52 -13.43 -2.99 7.63
N LEU A 53 -13.01 -3.87 6.70
CA LEU A 53 -11.64 -4.38 6.63
C LEU A 53 -10.65 -3.32 6.13
N TRP A 54 -11.12 -2.41 5.27
CA TRP A 54 -10.39 -1.26 4.71
C TRP A 54 -10.48 -0.03 5.64
N GLY A 55 -10.58 -0.25 6.95
CA GLY A 55 -10.74 0.84 7.93
C GLY A 55 -9.77 1.99 7.65
N GLU A 56 -10.26 3.23 7.68
CA GLU A 56 -9.56 4.47 7.33
C GLU A 56 -8.17 4.24 6.74
N ASP A 57 -8.13 3.93 5.44
CA ASP A 57 -6.90 3.88 4.63
C ASP A 57 -6.27 5.30 4.54
N ARG A 58 -5.99 5.94 5.67
CA ARG A 58 -5.11 7.10 5.83
C ARG A 58 -3.82 6.74 6.56
N GLU A 59 -3.73 5.57 7.20
CA GLU A 59 -2.49 5.10 7.82
C GLU A 59 -1.61 4.23 6.91
N ALA A 60 -2.10 3.83 5.73
CA ALA A 60 -1.26 3.19 4.72
C ALA A 60 -0.21 4.15 4.13
N ASP A 61 -0.45 5.46 4.20
CA ASP A 61 0.52 6.52 3.85
C ASP A 61 1.66 6.66 4.88
N LEU A 62 1.49 6.17 6.12
CA LEU A 62 2.55 6.24 7.14
C LEU A 62 3.67 5.23 6.89
N ARG A 63 3.39 4.16 6.12
CA ARG A 63 4.44 3.30 5.55
C ARG A 63 4.93 3.97 4.29
N GLY A 64 5.75 5.00 4.47
CA GLY A 64 6.30 5.79 3.37
C GLY A 64 6.78 4.95 2.18
N LYS A 65 6.67 5.51 0.98
CA LYS A 65 6.95 4.90 -0.33
C LYS A 65 8.08 3.86 -0.24
N THR A 66 7.81 2.62 -0.61
CA THR A 66 8.80 1.53 -0.67
C THR A 66 9.17 1.25 -2.13
N GLY A 67 10.41 0.81 -2.40
CA GLY A 67 10.91 0.53 -3.77
C GLY A 67 12.16 1.33 -4.15
N ARG A 68 12.58 1.19 -5.42
CA ARG A 68 13.81 1.80 -5.99
C ARG A 68 13.81 3.33 -5.81
N TRP A 69 14.98 3.88 -5.53
CA TRP A 69 15.23 5.32 -5.52
C TRP A 69 15.36 5.83 -6.95
N THR A 70 14.67 6.92 -7.27
CA THR A 70 14.78 7.61 -8.55
C THR A 70 15.92 8.64 -8.49
N GLU A 71 16.47 8.98 -9.66
CA GLU A 71 17.52 9.99 -9.78
C GLU A 71 17.07 11.36 -9.22
N ASP A 72 15.81 11.74 -9.48
CA ASP A 72 15.21 12.97 -8.91
C ASP A 72 15.15 12.94 -7.38
N GLU A 73 14.82 11.79 -6.78
CA GLU A 73 14.81 11.63 -5.32
C GLU A 73 16.23 11.78 -4.76
N ASP A 74 17.24 11.18 -5.39
CA ASP A 74 18.63 11.29 -4.95
C ASP A 74 19.16 12.72 -5.11
N PHE A 75 18.90 13.36 -6.26
CA PHE A 75 19.25 14.75 -6.51
C PHE A 75 18.61 15.67 -5.46
N TYR A 76 17.33 15.46 -5.16
CA TYR A 76 16.64 16.24 -4.13
C TYR A 76 17.29 16.07 -2.76
N LEU A 77 17.54 14.82 -2.34
CA LEU A 77 18.17 14.53 -1.06
C LEU A 77 19.57 15.16 -0.95
N LEU A 78 20.41 15.02 -1.97
CA LEU A 78 21.78 15.56 -1.96
C LEU A 78 21.82 17.09 -1.87
N ASN A 79 20.92 17.78 -2.57
CA ASN A 79 20.90 19.25 -2.59
C ASN A 79 20.25 19.87 -1.34
N HIS A 80 19.41 19.13 -0.61
CA HIS A 80 18.60 19.70 0.48
C HIS A 80 18.98 19.12 1.85
N TYR A 81 19.76 18.03 1.90
CA TYR A 81 20.23 17.45 3.16
C TYR A 81 21.22 18.38 3.86
N GLY A 82 20.95 18.68 5.14
CA GLY A 82 21.73 19.63 5.93
C GLY A 82 21.25 21.09 5.82
N ILE A 83 20.40 21.39 4.83
CA ILE A 83 19.72 22.68 4.70
C ILE A 83 18.30 22.61 5.26
N GLN A 84 17.58 21.53 4.92
CA GLN A 84 16.21 21.30 5.37
C GLN A 84 16.14 20.25 6.49
N PRO A 85 15.17 20.36 7.42
CA PRO A 85 14.87 19.31 8.39
C PRO A 85 14.54 17.98 7.70
N ILE A 86 14.95 16.87 8.29
CA ILE A 86 14.76 15.54 7.70
C ILE A 86 13.28 15.15 7.56
N GLU A 87 12.41 15.75 8.37
CA GLU A 87 10.96 15.63 8.30
C GLU A 87 10.41 16.28 7.02
N THR A 88 11.01 17.38 6.56
CA THR A 88 10.64 18.04 5.29
C THR A 88 11.04 17.16 4.11
N LEU A 89 12.22 16.54 4.18
CA LEU A 89 12.65 15.57 3.17
C LEU A 89 11.72 14.34 3.14
N SER A 90 11.29 13.86 4.30
CA SER A 90 10.32 12.77 4.44
C SER A 90 8.97 13.12 3.83
N ALA A 91 8.43 14.30 4.15
CA ALA A 91 7.17 14.77 3.60
C ALA A 91 7.21 14.92 2.07
N ARG A 92 8.31 15.47 1.52
CA ARG A 92 8.43 15.69 0.08
C ARG A 92 8.66 14.41 -0.72
N THR A 93 9.47 13.49 -0.21
CA THR A 93 9.76 12.22 -0.90
C THR A 93 8.70 11.16 -0.64
N GLY A 94 7.88 11.35 0.40
CA GLY A 94 6.96 10.34 0.94
C GLY A 94 7.70 9.13 1.51
N ARG A 95 9.02 9.19 1.71
CA ARG A 95 9.85 8.10 2.27
C ARG A 95 9.97 8.27 3.78
N SER A 96 10.13 7.17 4.52
CA SER A 96 10.39 7.26 5.96
C SER A 96 11.77 7.87 6.23
N ILE A 97 11.90 8.56 7.36
CA ILE A 97 13.17 9.16 7.83
C ILE A 97 14.29 8.11 7.86
N GLN A 98 14.00 6.89 8.31
CA GLN A 98 14.98 5.80 8.36
C GLN A 98 15.47 5.39 6.96
N ALA A 99 14.57 5.34 5.96
CA ALA A 99 14.93 5.05 4.58
C ALA A 99 15.81 6.16 3.99
N ILE A 100 15.49 7.42 4.28
CA ILE A 100 16.29 8.59 3.86
C ILE A 100 17.70 8.53 4.44
N ARG A 101 17.85 8.28 5.75
CA ARG A 101 19.19 8.15 6.38
C ARG A 101 20.03 7.06 5.73
N LYS A 102 19.45 5.87 5.55
CA LYS A 102 20.12 4.75 4.89
C LYS A 102 20.51 5.06 3.45
N ARG A 103 19.65 5.79 2.71
CA ARG A 103 19.96 6.20 1.34
C ARG A 103 21.11 7.21 1.31
N LEU A 104 21.09 8.19 2.19
CA LEU A 104 22.16 9.19 2.30
C LEU A 104 23.50 8.57 2.70
N GLU A 105 23.52 7.59 3.61
CA GLU A 105 24.72 6.82 3.93
C GLU A 105 25.26 6.09 2.68
N ALA A 106 24.39 5.48 1.88
CA ALA A 106 24.78 4.81 0.64
C ALA A 106 25.27 5.78 -0.45
N LEU A 107 24.68 6.98 -0.55
CA LEU A 107 25.09 8.01 -1.50
C LEU A 107 26.41 8.68 -1.09
N LYS A 108 26.67 8.83 0.22
CA LYS A 108 27.90 9.41 0.77
C LYS A 108 29.05 8.41 0.88
N GLY A 109 28.75 7.11 1.00
CA GLY A 109 29.74 6.03 1.06
C GLY A 109 30.34 5.63 -0.29
N GLY A 110 30.02 6.35 -1.36
CA GLY A 110 30.52 6.13 -2.73
C GLY A 110 31.62 7.11 -3.15
N GLU A 111 32.69 7.22 -2.34
CA GLU A 111 34.00 7.83 -2.65
C GLU A 111 34.21 9.35 -2.43
N PRO A 112 35.47 9.82 -2.22
CA PRO A 112 36.02 10.16 -0.90
C PRO A 112 36.32 11.67 -0.73
N ALA A 113 36.51 12.08 0.52
CA ALA A 113 37.33 13.23 0.90
C ALA A 113 38.04 12.90 2.23
#